data_AF-A0A7J3W5W3-F1
#
_entry.id   AF-A0A7J3W5W3-F1
#
_cell.length_a   1.000
_cell.length_b   1.000
_cell.length_c   1.000
_cell.angle_alpha   90.00
_cell.angle_beta   90.00
_cell.angle_gamma   90.00
#
_symmetry.space_group_name_H-M   'P 1'
#
loop_
_entity.id
_entity.type
_entity.pdbx_description
1 polymer ?
#
loop_
_entity_poly.entity_id
_entity_poly.type
_entity_poly.pdbx_seq_one_letter_code
_entity_poly.pdbx_strand_id
1 'polypeptide(L)'
;MVSFRIEDEIWKEFKRRFEKVGLSSKLRELILKELNGTSKEIFVKKLDWKTLANAIFDSDIPVQIIGNVGIGKSLTMKELIKNDKAHIYLVFDAHNEYDFLPEVQMISAEISKSSRIVLPKQVNASIGLFPLYANQILTQKWNDNIAFVIEEAHRYPQTKLLLKEGRKFAKIVAITQEPLGDFCKIVRIID
;
A
#
# COMPACT_ATOMS: atom_id res chain seq x y z
N MET A 1 30.73 3.39 22.27
CA MET A 1 29.58 3.56 23.18
C MET A 1 28.97 4.91 22.84
N VAL A 2 27.78 4.95 22.21
CA VAL A 2 27.17 6.23 21.80
C VAL A 2 26.45 6.81 23.02
N SER A 3 27.00 7.86 23.61
CA SER A 3 26.35 8.59 24.70
C SER A 3 25.46 9.68 24.10
N PHE A 4 24.16 9.51 24.19
CA PHE A 4 23.21 10.58 23.83
C PHE A 4 23.07 11.52 25.03
N ARG A 5 23.32 12.80 24.80
CA ARG A 5 23.11 13.86 25.79
C ARG A 5 21.75 14.49 25.50
N ILE A 6 20.79 14.30 26.40
CA ILE A 6 19.47 14.96 26.33
C ILE A 6 19.59 16.28 27.10
N GLU A 7 19.12 17.37 26.52
CA GLU A 7 19.07 18.66 27.20
C GLU A 7 18.16 18.58 28.45
N ASP A 8 18.62 19.17 29.56
CA ASP A 8 17.95 19.03 30.86
C ASP A 8 16.51 19.55 30.86
N GLU A 9 16.22 20.59 30.08
CA GLU A 9 14.89 21.17 29.95
C GLU A 9 13.91 20.20 29.27
N ILE A 10 14.36 19.57 28.18
CA ILE A 10 13.60 18.55 27.45
C ILE A 10 13.33 17.35 28.37
N TRP A 11 14.34 16.94 29.13
CA TRP A 11 14.21 15.81 30.06
C TRP A 11 13.26 16.09 31.22
N LYS A 12 13.32 17.30 31.80
CA LYS A 12 12.40 17.72 32.86
C LYS A 12 10.95 17.78 32.36
N GLU A 13 10.72 18.33 31.16
CA GLU A 13 9.39 18.38 30.58
C GLU A 13 8.85 16.99 30.25
N PHE A 14 9.69 16.11 29.70
CA PHE A 14 9.34 14.73 29.44
C PHE A 14 8.93 13.99 30.72
N LYS A 15 9.71 14.16 31.80
CA LYS A 15 9.38 13.60 33.10
C LYS A 15 8.02 14.07 33.59
N ARG A 16 7.79 15.38 33.59
CA ARG A 16 6.52 15.99 34.03
C ARG A 16 5.31 15.42 33.29
N ARG A 17 5.42 15.21 31.98
CA ARG A 17 4.32 14.72 31.15
C ARG A 17 3.99 13.24 31.35
N PHE A 18 4.98 12.40 31.62
CA PHE A 18 4.83 10.94 31.56
C PHE A 18 5.13 10.22 32.88
N GLU A 19 5.34 10.96 33.97
CA GLU A 19 5.61 10.42 35.31
C GLU A 19 4.60 9.36 35.75
N LYS A 20 3.31 9.62 35.54
CA LYS A 20 2.21 8.73 35.95
C LYS A 20 2.11 7.43 35.14
N VAL A 21 2.76 7.36 33.97
CA VAL A 21 2.63 6.26 33.00
C VAL A 21 3.89 5.37 33.00
N GLY A 22 4.91 5.74 33.79
CA GLY A 22 6.18 5.03 33.86
C GLY A 22 7.15 5.49 32.77
N LEU A 23 8.12 6.31 33.16
CA LEU A 23 9.07 6.98 32.26
C LEU A 23 9.86 6.01 31.39
N SER A 24 10.36 4.93 31.98
CA SER A 24 11.14 3.91 31.26
C SER A 24 10.29 3.17 30.22
N SER A 25 9.01 2.92 30.52
CA SER A 25 8.07 2.30 29.58
C SER A 25 7.82 3.23 28.40
N LYS A 26 7.53 4.50 28.67
CA LYS A 26 7.22 5.48 27.62
C LYS A 26 8.43 5.84 26.76
N LEU A 27 9.62 5.94 27.35
CA LEU A 27 10.86 6.15 26.62
C LEU A 27 11.16 4.94 25.72
N ARG A 28 10.99 3.71 26.22
CA ARG A 28 11.14 2.49 25.43
C ARG A 28 10.11 2.45 24.28
N GLU A 29 8.87 2.84 24.52
CA GLU A 29 7.84 2.97 23.48
C GLU A 29 8.26 3.97 22.38
N LEU A 30 8.76 5.15 22.75
CA LEU A 30 9.19 6.17 21.79
C LEU A 30 10.44 5.75 21.00
N ILE A 31 11.41 5.12 21.68
CA ILE A 31 12.59 4.56 21.04
C ILE A 31 12.21 3.43 20.09
N LEU A 32 11.31 2.52 20.49
CA LEU A 32 10.80 1.47 19.60
C LEU A 32 10.01 2.07 18.43
N LYS A 33 9.26 3.15 18.66
CA LYS A 33 8.52 3.88 17.62
C LYS A 33 9.45 4.56 16.61
N GLU A 34 10.62 5.05 17.04
CA GLU A 34 11.65 5.58 16.12
C GLU A 34 12.46 4.46 15.44
N LEU A 35 12.91 3.45 16.20
CA LEU A 35 13.77 2.37 15.71
C LEU A 35 13.03 1.42 14.75
N ASN A 36 11.74 1.17 14.97
CA ASN A 36 10.94 0.36 14.05
C ASN A 36 10.54 1.13 12.80
N GLY A 37 10.88 2.41 12.70
CA GLY A 37 10.26 3.34 11.77
C GLY A 37 8.77 3.44 12.10
N THR A 38 8.27 4.64 12.36
CA THR A 38 6.84 4.85 12.13
C THR A 38 6.58 4.50 10.67
N SER A 39 5.99 3.34 10.39
CA SER A 39 5.00 3.31 9.34
C SER A 39 4.01 4.41 9.74
N LYS A 40 4.14 5.59 9.13
CA LYS A 40 3.13 6.63 9.26
C LYS A 40 1.94 6.08 8.52
N GLU A 41 1.19 5.21 9.19
CA GLU A 41 -0.10 4.76 8.70
C GLU A 41 -0.93 6.01 8.47
N ILE A 42 -1.31 6.22 7.22
CA ILE A 42 -2.22 7.30 6.85
C ILE A 42 -3.62 6.73 7.01
N PHE A 43 -4.42 7.33 7.88
CA PHE A 43 -5.79 6.90 8.10
C PHE A 43 -6.70 7.59 7.09
N VAL A 44 -7.48 6.80 6.37
CA VAL A 44 -8.44 7.29 5.37
C VAL A 44 -9.81 6.72 5.69
N LYS A 45 -10.82 7.58 5.74
CA LYS A 45 -12.20 7.15 5.94
C LYS A 45 -12.71 6.39 4.72
N LYS A 46 -13.55 5.39 4.95
CA LYS A 46 -14.27 4.66 3.91
C LYS A 46 -14.97 5.65 2.98
N LEU A 47 -14.89 5.41 1.67
CA LEU A 47 -15.43 6.28 0.60
C LEU A 47 -14.77 7.66 0.46
N ASP A 48 -13.81 8.04 1.32
CA ASP A 48 -13.02 9.26 1.13
C ASP A 48 -11.92 9.06 0.08
N TRP A 49 -12.36 8.93 -1.18
CA TRP A 49 -11.48 8.67 -2.30
C TRP A 49 -10.50 9.81 -2.57
N LYS A 50 -10.82 11.05 -2.16
CA LYS A 50 -9.93 12.21 -2.36
C LYS A 50 -8.71 12.13 -1.46
N THR A 51 -8.93 11.83 -0.17
CA THR A 51 -7.82 11.61 0.76
C THR A 51 -7.03 10.37 0.36
N LEU A 52 -7.70 9.31 -0.13
CA LEU A 52 -7.02 8.13 -0.68
C LEU A 52 -6.14 8.49 -1.89
N ALA A 53 -6.65 9.28 -2.84
CA ALA A 53 -5.91 9.73 -4.01
C ALA A 53 -4.63 10.47 -3.61
N ASN A 54 -4.76 11.44 -2.71
CA ASN A 54 -3.62 12.22 -2.22
C ASN A 54 -2.61 11.32 -1.50
N ALA A 55 -3.08 10.37 -0.69
CA ALA A 55 -2.20 9.44 0.01
C ALA A 55 -1.46 8.50 -0.95
N ILE A 56 -2.11 8.08 -2.04
CA ILE A 56 -1.53 7.24 -3.08
C ILE A 56 -0.55 8.05 -3.92
N PHE A 57 -0.95 9.17 -4.52
CA PHE A 57 -0.20 9.82 -5.60
C PHE A 57 0.68 11.00 -5.16
N ASP A 58 0.90 11.24 -3.86
CA ASP A 58 1.85 12.27 -3.40
C ASP A 58 3.34 11.94 -3.69
N SER A 59 3.62 10.73 -4.16
CA SER A 59 4.96 10.23 -4.48
C SER A 59 4.87 8.98 -5.35
N ASP A 60 5.96 8.60 -6.01
CA ASP A 60 6.04 7.37 -6.82
C ASP A 60 6.22 6.09 -5.98
N ILE A 61 6.35 6.23 -4.66
CA ILE A 61 6.59 5.12 -3.74
C ILE A 61 5.36 4.19 -3.71
N PRO A 62 5.51 2.87 -3.81
CA PRO A 62 4.42 1.92 -3.63
C PRO A 62 3.62 2.15 -2.34
N VAL A 63 2.34 1.77 -2.37
CA VAL A 63 1.42 1.96 -1.25
C VAL A 63 0.72 0.66 -0.91
N GLN A 64 0.58 0.41 0.39
CA GLN A 64 -0.24 -0.68 0.92
C GLN A 64 -1.52 -0.09 1.49
N ILE A 65 -2.67 -0.46 0.93
CA ILE A 65 -3.97 -0.17 1.51
C ILE A 65 -4.35 -1.34 2.41
N ILE A 66 -4.54 -1.06 3.70
CA ILE A 66 -4.78 -2.06 4.73
C ILE A 66 -6.08 -1.81 5.49
N GLY A 67 -6.53 -2.79 6.26
CA GLY A 67 -7.73 -2.71 7.07
C GLY A 67 -8.48 -4.04 7.12
N ASN A 68 -9.36 -4.18 8.11
CA ASN A 68 -10.12 -5.41 8.36
C ASN A 68 -10.92 -5.87 7.13
N VAL A 69 -11.25 -7.17 7.08
CA VAL A 69 -12.19 -7.70 6.09
C VAL A 69 -13.54 -6.98 6.22
N GLY A 70 -14.15 -6.59 5.10
CA GLY A 70 -15.43 -5.88 5.09
C GLY A 70 -15.37 -4.36 5.33
N ILE A 71 -14.21 -3.79 5.72
CA ILE A 71 -14.09 -2.34 5.99
C ILE A 71 -14.30 -1.45 4.75
N GLY A 72 -14.24 -2.02 3.55
CA GLY A 72 -14.46 -1.29 2.29
C GLY A 72 -13.19 -0.75 1.65
N LYS A 73 -12.06 -1.46 1.76
CA LYS A 73 -10.81 -1.15 1.01
C LYS A 73 -11.05 -1.06 -0.50
N SER A 74 -11.50 -2.17 -1.09
CA SER A 74 -11.80 -2.25 -2.52
C SER A 74 -12.91 -1.27 -2.91
N LEU A 75 -13.94 -1.09 -2.07
CA LEU A 75 -14.99 -0.09 -2.33
C LEU A 75 -14.42 1.34 -2.44
N THR A 76 -13.56 1.75 -1.53
CA THR A 76 -12.92 3.08 -1.56
C THR A 76 -12.01 3.22 -2.78
N MET A 77 -11.30 2.15 -3.15
CA MET A 77 -10.49 2.11 -4.37
C MET A 77 -11.35 2.19 -5.65
N LYS A 78 -12.50 1.51 -5.71
CA LYS A 78 -13.46 1.62 -6.83
C LYS A 78 -13.93 3.06 -7.00
N GLU A 79 -14.26 3.73 -5.89
CA GLU A 79 -14.65 5.15 -5.94
C GLU A 79 -13.52 6.05 -6.43
N LEU A 80 -12.27 5.77 -6.04
CA LEU A 80 -11.12 6.47 -6.60
C LEU A 80 -11.02 6.27 -8.12
N ILE A 81 -11.04 5.02 -8.60
CA ILE A 81 -10.89 4.72 -10.04
C ILE A 81 -12.00 5.34 -10.89
N LYS A 82 -13.24 5.41 -10.38
CA LYS A 82 -14.37 6.04 -11.10
C LYS A 82 -14.20 7.56 -11.25
N ASN A 83 -13.61 8.21 -10.25
CA ASN A 83 -13.55 9.67 -10.17
C ASN A 83 -12.22 10.25 -10.67
N ASP A 84 -11.15 9.45 -10.64
CA ASP A 84 -9.85 9.87 -11.14
C ASP A 84 -9.79 9.86 -12.67
N LYS A 85 -9.36 10.98 -13.24
CA LYS A 85 -9.19 11.20 -14.68
C LYS A 85 -7.73 11.35 -15.10
N ALA A 86 -6.81 11.35 -14.14
CA ALA A 86 -5.39 11.57 -14.40
C ALA A 86 -4.65 10.25 -14.65
N HIS A 87 -5.09 9.16 -14.04
CA HIS A 87 -4.37 7.88 -14.08
C HIS A 87 -5.16 6.78 -14.78
N ILE A 88 -4.40 5.83 -15.34
CA ILE A 88 -4.90 4.59 -15.93
C ILE A 88 -4.62 3.47 -14.95
N TYR A 89 -5.66 2.74 -14.56
CA TYR A 89 -5.55 1.69 -13.56
C TYR A 89 -5.53 0.30 -14.18
N LEU A 90 -4.59 -0.54 -13.74
CA LEU A 90 -4.53 -1.95 -14.08
C LEU A 90 -4.77 -2.77 -12.82
N VAL A 91 -5.94 -3.38 -12.72
CA VAL A 91 -6.38 -4.06 -11.49
C VAL A 91 -6.22 -5.56 -11.64
N PHE A 92 -5.35 -6.17 -10.84
CA PHE A 92 -5.28 -7.62 -10.66
C PHE A 92 -6.39 -8.04 -9.69
N ASP A 93 -7.49 -8.49 -10.25
CA ASP A 93 -8.73 -8.75 -9.52
C ASP A 93 -8.88 -10.24 -9.24
N ALA A 94 -8.70 -10.61 -7.97
CA ALA A 94 -8.81 -11.99 -7.51
C ALA A 94 -10.26 -12.41 -7.19
N HIS A 95 -11.13 -11.44 -6.94
CA HIS A 95 -12.47 -11.66 -6.39
C HIS A 95 -13.60 -11.05 -7.22
N ASN A 96 -13.28 -10.57 -8.44
CA ASN A 96 -14.25 -9.93 -9.33
C ASN A 96 -14.88 -8.69 -8.68
N GLU A 97 -14.10 -7.96 -7.90
CA GLU A 97 -14.52 -6.73 -7.23
C GLU A 97 -14.78 -5.61 -8.24
N TYR A 98 -14.04 -5.54 -9.35
CA TYR A 98 -14.09 -4.41 -10.29
C TYR A 98 -14.85 -4.80 -11.56
N ASP A 99 -16.11 -5.19 -11.41
CA ASP A 99 -17.02 -5.61 -12.49
C ASP A 99 -17.26 -4.54 -13.59
N PHE A 100 -17.15 -3.27 -13.23
CA PHE A 100 -17.31 -2.15 -14.17
C PHE A 100 -16.10 -1.92 -15.10
N LEU A 101 -14.96 -2.56 -14.85
CA LEU A 101 -13.76 -2.41 -15.67
C LEU A 101 -13.76 -3.42 -16.83
N PRO A 102 -13.33 -3.03 -18.05
CA PRO A 102 -13.13 -3.97 -19.14
C PRO A 102 -12.00 -4.95 -18.81
N GLU A 103 -12.15 -6.20 -19.22
CA GLU A 103 -11.09 -7.21 -19.11
C GLU A 103 -10.07 -7.02 -20.22
N VAL A 104 -8.79 -7.07 -19.85
CA VAL A 104 -7.69 -7.14 -20.81
C VAL A 104 -6.85 -8.37 -20.52
N GLN A 105 -6.61 -9.15 -21.56
CA GLN A 105 -5.45 -10.02 -21.60
C GLN A 105 -4.28 -9.16 -22.06
N MET A 106 -3.08 -9.47 -21.58
CA MET A 106 -1.77 -8.81 -21.76
C MET A 106 -1.29 -8.74 -23.24
N ILE A 107 -2.20 -8.36 -24.14
CA ILE A 107 -2.11 -8.42 -25.61
C ILE A 107 -1.78 -7.03 -26.16
N SER A 108 -2.02 -5.95 -25.40
CA SER A 108 -1.76 -4.57 -25.83
C SER A 108 -0.83 -3.85 -24.85
N ALA A 109 0.24 -3.25 -25.37
CA ALA A 109 1.06 -2.28 -24.66
C ALA A 109 0.37 -0.89 -24.60
N GLU A 110 -0.62 -0.66 -25.46
CA GLU A 110 -1.39 0.58 -25.53
C GLU A 110 -2.68 0.41 -24.74
N ILE A 111 -2.64 0.81 -23.48
CA ILE A 111 -3.81 0.83 -22.60
C ILE A 111 -4.23 2.27 -22.45
N SER A 112 -5.37 2.62 -23.05
CA SER A 112 -5.92 3.99 -23.05
C SER A 112 -6.94 4.24 -21.94
N LYS A 113 -7.39 3.20 -21.23
CA LYS A 113 -8.39 3.27 -20.16
C LYS A 113 -8.11 2.24 -19.07
N SER A 114 -8.58 2.52 -17.86
CA SER A 114 -8.53 1.58 -16.75
C SER A 114 -9.14 0.23 -17.12
N SER A 115 -8.47 -0.85 -16.71
CA SER A 115 -8.81 -2.22 -17.10
C SER A 115 -8.54 -3.18 -15.94
N ARG A 116 -9.22 -4.33 -15.95
CA ARG A 116 -8.97 -5.41 -14.98
C ARG A 116 -8.31 -6.61 -15.65
N ILE A 117 -7.44 -7.27 -14.91
CA ILE A 117 -6.80 -8.53 -15.24
C ILE A 117 -7.35 -9.54 -14.24
N VAL A 118 -8.14 -10.48 -14.74
CA VAL A 118 -8.69 -11.56 -13.93
C VAL A 118 -7.59 -12.58 -13.68
N LEU A 119 -7.23 -12.78 -12.42
CA LEU A 119 -6.30 -13.82 -12.06
C LEU A 119 -7.01 -15.18 -12.12
N PRO A 120 -6.45 -16.19 -12.80
CA PRO A 120 -7.07 -17.50 -12.86
C PRO A 120 -7.19 -18.06 -11.44
N LYS A 121 -8.28 -18.80 -11.19
CA LYS A 121 -8.49 -19.50 -9.93
C LYS A 121 -7.26 -20.38 -9.69
N GLN A 122 -6.50 -20.08 -8.63
CA GLN A 122 -5.28 -20.82 -8.34
C GLN A 122 -5.64 -22.25 -7.94
N VAL A 123 -5.39 -23.21 -8.83
CA VAL A 123 -5.73 -24.63 -8.62
C VAL A 123 -4.62 -25.37 -7.85
N ASN A 124 -3.40 -24.83 -7.79
CA ASN A 124 -2.26 -25.42 -7.08
C ASN A 124 -1.35 -24.34 -6.46
N ALA A 125 -0.75 -24.65 -5.30
CA ALA A 125 0.08 -23.74 -4.49
C ALA A 125 1.44 -23.39 -5.12
N SER A 126 1.78 -23.96 -6.27
CA SER A 126 3.03 -23.70 -7.00
C SER A 126 2.75 -22.94 -8.30
N ILE A 127 2.78 -21.61 -8.20
CA ILE A 127 3.03 -20.64 -9.28
C ILE A 127 1.84 -20.43 -10.24
N GLY A 128 0.88 -19.58 -9.83
CA GLY A 128 -0.15 -19.02 -10.72
C GLY A 128 0.44 -18.05 -11.76
N LEU A 129 -0.39 -17.29 -12.50
CA LEU A 129 0.10 -16.29 -13.48
C LEU A 129 0.73 -15.04 -12.84
N PHE A 130 0.52 -14.84 -11.54
CA PHE A 130 1.03 -13.65 -10.84
C PHE A 130 2.54 -13.43 -10.92
N PRO A 131 3.42 -14.46 -10.81
CA PRO A 131 4.86 -14.29 -11.00
C PRO A 131 5.24 -13.88 -12.42
N LEU A 132 4.48 -14.32 -13.42
CA LEU A 132 4.67 -13.90 -14.81
C LEU A 132 4.32 -12.41 -14.96
N TYR A 133 3.17 -11.97 -14.42
CA TYR A 133 2.80 -10.56 -14.38
C TYR A 133 3.78 -9.72 -13.57
N ALA A 134 4.26 -10.21 -12.43
CA ALA A 134 5.26 -9.54 -11.61
C ALA A 134 6.57 -9.33 -12.39
N ASN A 135 7.04 -10.34 -13.11
CA ASN A 135 8.22 -10.21 -13.96
C ASN A 135 8.00 -9.18 -15.07
N GLN A 136 6.83 -9.16 -15.71
CA GLN A 136 6.49 -8.17 -16.75
C GLN A 136 6.45 -6.74 -16.21
N ILE A 137 5.93 -6.54 -15.00
CA ILE A 137 5.93 -5.24 -14.34
C ILE A 137 7.37 -4.77 -14.06
N LEU A 138 8.23 -5.66 -13.58
CA LEU A 138 9.61 -5.32 -13.22
C LEU A 138 10.55 -5.12 -14.43
N THR A 139 10.20 -5.64 -15.62
CA THR A 139 11.02 -5.51 -16.82
C THR A 139 10.67 -4.30 -17.69
N GLN A 140 9.55 -3.63 -17.42
CA GLN A 140 9.08 -2.51 -18.23
C GLN A 140 9.18 -1.19 -17.48
N LYS A 141 9.55 -0.12 -18.19
CA LYS A 141 9.41 1.25 -17.69
C LYS A 141 8.07 1.80 -18.19
N TRP A 142 7.12 2.00 -17.29
CA TRP A 142 5.78 2.47 -17.63
C TRP A 142 5.67 3.99 -17.52
N ASN A 143 4.63 4.53 -18.14
CA ASN A 143 4.27 5.95 -18.03
C ASN A 143 3.85 6.24 -16.57
N ASP A 144 4.24 7.41 -16.07
CA ASP A 144 3.98 7.85 -14.69
C ASP A 144 2.47 7.88 -14.36
N ASN A 145 1.62 7.95 -15.38
CA ASN A 145 0.17 7.96 -15.25
C ASN A 145 -0.46 6.56 -15.02
N ILE A 146 0.32 5.48 -14.96
CA ILE A 146 -0.21 4.11 -14.83
C ILE A 146 -0.03 3.57 -13.41
N ALA A 147 -1.13 3.10 -12.82
CA ALA A 147 -1.17 2.53 -11.48
C ALA A 147 -1.64 1.06 -11.49
N PHE A 148 -0.81 0.17 -10.96
CA PHE A 148 -1.19 -1.23 -10.74
C PHE A 148 -1.84 -1.40 -9.38
N VAL A 149 -3.01 -2.01 -9.36
CA VAL A 149 -3.76 -2.33 -8.14
C VAL A 149 -3.79 -3.84 -7.98
N ILE A 150 -3.27 -4.34 -6.86
CA ILE A 150 -3.19 -5.77 -6.58
C ILE A 150 -4.13 -6.08 -5.43
N GLU A 151 -5.27 -6.73 -5.73
CA GLU A 151 -6.19 -7.20 -4.69
C GLU A 151 -5.66 -8.43 -3.97
N GLU A 152 -6.06 -8.61 -2.70
CA GLU A 152 -5.65 -9.75 -1.87
C GLU A 152 -4.14 -10.00 -1.91
N ALA A 153 -3.36 -8.92 -1.89
CA ALA A 153 -1.95 -8.94 -2.29
C ALA A 153 -1.08 -9.86 -1.41
N HIS A 154 -1.53 -10.15 -0.19
CA HIS A 154 -0.93 -11.12 0.74
C HIS A 154 -0.91 -12.57 0.23
N ARG A 155 -1.81 -12.92 -0.70
CA ARG A 155 -1.86 -14.25 -1.30
C ARG A 155 -0.73 -14.52 -2.29
N TYR A 156 -0.03 -13.46 -2.73
CA TYR A 156 1.03 -13.59 -3.71
C TYR A 156 2.40 -13.28 -3.09
N PRO A 157 3.29 -14.27 -2.98
CA PRO A 157 4.64 -14.07 -2.42
C PRO A 157 5.43 -12.96 -3.11
N GLN A 158 5.22 -12.79 -4.42
CA GLN A 158 5.92 -11.83 -5.27
C GLN A 158 5.51 -10.38 -4.99
N THR A 159 4.37 -10.14 -4.34
CA THR A 159 3.93 -8.78 -3.98
C THR A 159 4.97 -8.06 -3.12
N LYS A 160 5.60 -8.76 -2.17
CA LYS A 160 6.64 -8.15 -1.32
C LYS A 160 7.82 -7.61 -2.13
N LEU A 161 8.21 -8.33 -3.19
CA LEU A 161 9.27 -7.89 -4.10
C LEU A 161 8.81 -6.67 -4.91
N LEU A 162 7.59 -6.70 -5.45
CA LEU A 162 7.01 -5.57 -6.18
C LEU A 162 6.92 -4.30 -5.32
N LEU A 163 6.53 -4.41 -4.06
CA LEU A 163 6.46 -3.26 -3.14
C LEU A 163 7.85 -2.68 -2.80
N LYS A 164 8.91 -3.50 -2.86
CA LYS A 164 10.29 -3.06 -2.61
C LYS A 164 10.94 -2.43 -3.85
N GLU A 165 10.80 -3.09 -4.99
CA GLU A 165 11.55 -2.76 -6.22
C GLU A 165 10.72 -2.02 -7.27
N GLY A 166 9.40 -2.18 -7.24
CA GLY A 166 8.47 -1.67 -8.26
C GLY A 166 8.48 -0.17 -8.44
N ARG A 167 8.91 0.59 -7.41
CA ARG A 167 9.04 2.07 -7.45
C ARG A 167 9.92 2.60 -8.60
N LYS A 168 10.79 1.76 -9.16
CA LYS A 168 11.67 2.11 -10.29
C LYS A 168 10.96 2.03 -11.65
N PHE A 169 9.75 1.45 -11.68
CA PHE A 169 9.11 0.97 -12.91
C PHE A 169 7.66 1.43 -13.05
N ALA A 170 6.89 1.45 -11.96
CA ALA A 170 5.49 1.84 -11.97
C ALA A 170 4.95 2.17 -10.57
N LYS A 171 3.78 2.83 -10.53
CA LYS A 171 3.03 3.00 -9.29
C LYS A 171 2.34 1.70 -8.91
N ILE A 172 2.68 1.15 -7.74
CA ILE A 172 2.08 -0.09 -7.20
C ILE A 172 1.20 0.23 -5.98
N VAL A 173 -0.03 -0.29 -5.99
CA VAL A 173 -0.99 -0.23 -4.89
C VAL A 173 -1.37 -1.66 -4.52
N ALA A 174 -0.97 -2.11 -3.33
CA ALA A 174 -1.33 -3.43 -2.81
C ALA A 174 -2.47 -3.31 -1.81
N ILE A 175 -3.54 -4.08 -1.99
CA ILE A 175 -4.67 -4.14 -1.06
C ILE A 175 -4.55 -5.44 -0.24
N THR A 176 -4.50 -5.31 1.09
CA THR A 176 -4.32 -6.45 2.01
C THR A 176 -5.02 -6.19 3.34
N GLN A 177 -5.14 -7.22 4.19
CA GLN A 177 -5.72 -7.07 5.53
C GLN A 177 -4.73 -6.39 6.47
N GLU A 178 -3.50 -6.92 6.49
CA GLU A 178 -2.38 -6.42 7.27
C GLU A 178 -1.19 -6.05 6.37
N PRO A 179 -0.27 -5.18 6.83
CA PRO A 179 0.97 -4.87 6.13
C PRO A 179 1.77 -6.11 5.76
N LEU A 180 2.30 -6.15 4.54
CA LEU A 180 3.25 -7.17 4.09
C LEU A 180 4.69 -6.89 4.57
N GLY A 181 4.92 -5.67 5.05
CA GLY A 181 6.13 -5.18 5.70
C GLY A 181 6.25 -3.66 5.59
N ASP A 182 7.27 -3.09 6.23
CA ASP A 182 7.45 -1.64 6.38
C ASP A 182 8.34 -1.02 5.29
N PHE A 183 8.23 -1.52 4.06
CA PHE A 183 9.09 -1.10 2.95
C PHE A 183 8.56 0.12 2.21
N CYS A 184 7.28 0.44 2.40
CA CYS A 184 6.59 1.47 1.66
C CYS A 184 5.45 2.05 2.51
N LYS A 185 4.78 3.07 1.98
CA LYS A 185 3.71 3.76 2.69
C LYS A 185 2.55 2.80 2.99
N ILE A 186 1.95 2.96 4.16
CA ILE A 186 0.78 2.20 4.61
C ILE A 186 -0.39 3.17 4.77
N VAL A 187 -1.52 2.84 4.16
CA VAL A 187 -2.77 3.60 4.23
C VAL A 187 -3.83 2.68 4.84
N ARG A 188 -4.32 3.00 6.04
CA ARG A 188 -5.34 2.20 6.72
C ARG A 188 -6.72 2.80 6.46
N ILE A 189 -7.62 1.97 5.92
CA ILE A 189 -9.03 2.33 5.80
C ILE A 189 -9.71 2.15 7.16
N ILE A 190 -10.45 3.16 7.58
CA ILE A 190 -11.28 3.19 8.79
C ILE A 190 -12.73 3.52 8.42
N ASP A 191 -13.67 3.20 9.30
CA ASP A 191 -15.08 3.60 9.15
C ASP A 191 -15.28 5.13 9.20
#